data_AF-A0A4P9VH19-F1
#
_entry.id   AF-A0A4P9VH19-F1
#
_cell.length_a   1.000
_cell.length_b   1.000
_cell.length_c   1.000
_cell.angle_alpha   90.00
_cell.angle_beta   90.00
_cell.angle_gamma   90.00
#
_symmetry.space_group_name_H-M   'P 1'
#
loop_
_entity.id
_entity.type
_entity.pdbx_description
1 polymer ?
#
loop_
_entity_poly.entity_id
_entity_poly.type
_entity_poly.pdbx_seq_one_letter_code
_entity_poly.pdbx_strand_id
1 'polypeptide(L)'
;MYITIVLDDNQVVIDGEDLKIPIDKSTIPDWVEVIWWDGNEGMLQHREDNTKSLPIDSFEPYQHILNTFLEKKEYIKKQQEIPMEDRARAMRNDVRKQTDIMFNPGYTIHDELLTEKQKDQLFNYCLDLAKWPKQPNWPEIPLPTAPEWLAPLLNMPEWPPINNELN
;
A
#
# COMPACT_ATOMS: atom_id res chain seq x y z
N MET A 1 13.14 20.64 -15.62
CA MET A 1 12.79 19.67 -14.57
C MET A 1 13.19 18.34 -15.14
N TYR A 2 14.24 17.72 -14.60
CA TYR A 2 14.68 16.43 -15.09
C TYR A 2 13.79 15.36 -14.45
N ILE A 3 13.23 14.48 -15.27
CA ILE A 3 12.42 13.35 -14.86
C ILE A 3 12.97 12.13 -15.58
N THR A 4 13.37 11.12 -14.83
CA THR A 4 13.58 9.78 -15.37
C THR A 4 12.61 8.82 -14.71
N ILE A 5 11.64 8.32 -15.46
CA ILE A 5 10.71 7.27 -15.02
C ILE A 5 11.24 5.94 -15.53
N VAL A 6 11.52 5.01 -14.63
CA VAL A 6 11.83 3.62 -14.96
C VAL A 6 10.62 2.75 -14.62
N LEU A 7 10.17 1.96 -15.59
CA LEU A 7 8.96 1.13 -15.53
C LEU A 7 9.33 -0.34 -15.32
N ASP A 8 9.68 -0.69 -14.08
CA ASP A 8 10.14 -2.03 -13.71
C ASP A 8 8.98 -2.83 -13.09
N ASP A 9 8.55 -3.96 -13.67
CA ASP A 9 7.48 -4.81 -13.12
C ASP A 9 6.21 -4.05 -12.64
N ASN A 10 5.75 -3.07 -13.43
CA ASN A 10 4.61 -2.16 -13.12
C ASN A 10 4.86 -1.17 -11.97
N GLN A 11 6.11 -0.93 -11.62
CA GLN A 11 6.54 0.04 -10.64
C GLN A 11 7.24 1.21 -11.33
N VAL A 12 7.04 2.42 -10.80
CA VAL A 12 7.76 3.63 -11.22
C VAL A 12 8.82 3.99 -10.21
N VAL A 13 10.01 4.29 -10.71
CA VAL A 13 11.09 4.99 -10.01
C VAL A 13 11.30 6.33 -10.71
N ILE A 14 11.27 7.44 -9.97
CA ILE A 14 11.55 8.79 -10.48
C ILE A 14 12.87 9.28 -9.90
N ASP A 15 13.78 9.71 -10.78
CA ASP A 15 15.03 10.40 -10.41
C ASP A 15 15.94 9.66 -9.43
N GLY A 16 15.91 8.32 -9.48
CA GLY A 16 16.73 7.46 -8.61
C GLY A 16 16.21 7.34 -7.17
N GLU A 17 14.99 7.79 -6.90
CA GLU A 17 14.34 7.55 -5.61
C GLU A 17 13.95 6.07 -5.47
N ASP A 18 14.27 5.44 -4.35
CA ASP A 18 13.94 4.02 -4.06
C ASP A 18 12.44 3.76 -3.83
N LEU A 19 11.58 4.70 -4.25
CA LEU A 19 10.15 4.64 -4.08
C LEU A 19 9.49 3.93 -5.27
N LYS A 20 9.19 2.63 -5.10
CA LYS A 20 8.45 1.82 -6.08
C LYS A 20 6.94 2.05 -5.94
N ILE A 21 6.33 2.65 -6.96
CA ILE A 21 4.88 2.92 -6.96
C ILE A 21 4.19 2.13 -8.07
N PRO A 22 3.15 1.32 -7.75
CA PRO A 22 2.33 0.69 -8.77
C PRO A 22 1.70 1.73 -9.68
N ILE A 23 1.78 1.50 -10.99
CA ILE A 23 1.16 2.37 -11.99
C ILE A 23 0.24 1.61 -12.91
N ASP A 24 -0.77 2.31 -13.41
CA ASP A 24 -1.53 1.84 -14.55
C ASP A 24 -0.71 2.03 -15.84
N LYS A 25 -0.28 0.93 -16.45
CA LYS A 25 0.44 0.95 -17.72
C LYS A 25 -0.48 1.12 -18.93
N SER A 26 -1.80 1.16 -18.77
CA SER A 26 -2.74 1.25 -19.90
C SER A 26 -2.54 2.49 -20.79
N THR A 27 -1.90 3.53 -20.26
CA THR A 27 -1.57 4.79 -20.95
C THR A 27 -0.17 4.81 -21.55
N ILE A 28 0.64 3.76 -21.33
CA ILE A 28 2.04 3.68 -21.73
C ILE A 28 2.17 2.56 -22.77
N PRO A 29 2.84 2.77 -23.91
CA PRO A 29 3.08 1.68 -24.85
C PRO A 29 3.87 0.55 -24.19
N ASP A 30 3.48 -0.71 -24.43
CA ASP A 30 4.04 -1.90 -23.76
C ASP A 30 5.56 -2.08 -23.92
N TRP A 31 6.15 -1.45 -24.93
CA TRP A 31 7.59 -1.50 -25.19
C TRP A 31 8.39 -0.42 -24.44
N VAL A 32 7.73 0.54 -23.81
CA VAL A 32 8.41 1.63 -23.09
C VAL A 32 8.76 1.14 -21.70
N GLU A 33 10.04 1.26 -21.38
CA GLU A 33 10.59 0.88 -20.07
C GLU A 33 11.22 2.08 -19.35
N VAL A 34 11.58 3.13 -20.11
CA VAL A 34 12.14 4.37 -19.58
C VAL A 34 11.47 5.57 -20.28
N ILE A 35 11.09 6.56 -19.49
CA ILE A 35 10.66 7.89 -19.98
C ILE A 35 11.61 8.92 -19.40
N TRP A 36 12.31 9.63 -20.27
CA TRP A 36 13.18 10.74 -19.90
C TRP A 36 12.58 12.07 -20.35
N TRP A 37 12.69 13.11 -19.52
CA TRP A 37 12.22 14.46 -19.82
C TRP A 37 13.11 15.49 -19.12
N ASP A 38 13.57 16.54 -19.79
CA ASP A 38 14.38 17.61 -19.18
C ASP A 38 13.62 18.89 -18.83
N GLY A 39 12.37 19.00 -19.28
CA GLY A 39 11.54 20.21 -19.18
C GLY A 39 11.14 20.80 -20.53
N ASN A 40 11.87 20.48 -21.59
CA ASN A 40 11.67 20.98 -22.95
C ASN A 40 11.51 19.84 -23.96
N GLU A 41 12.31 18.78 -23.83
CA GLU A 41 12.27 17.61 -24.69
C GLU A 41 12.42 16.32 -23.87
N GLY A 42 12.04 15.20 -24.49
CA GLY A 42 12.12 13.90 -23.85
C GLY A 42 12.30 12.75 -24.81
N MET A 43 12.35 11.56 -24.23
CA MET A 43 12.51 10.31 -24.97
C MET A 43 11.81 9.16 -24.25
N LEU A 44 11.12 8.32 -25.02
CA LEU A 44 10.67 6.99 -24.61
C LEU A 44 11.70 5.96 -25.05
N GLN A 45 12.03 5.00 -24.21
CA GLN A 45 13.12 4.06 -24.47
C GLN A 45 12.81 2.67 -23.90
N HIS A 46 13.30 1.64 -24.60
CA HIS A 46 13.39 0.27 -24.11
C HIS A 46 14.75 0.07 -23.41
N ARG A 47 14.75 -0.48 -22.19
CA ARG A 47 15.90 -0.54 -21.25
C ARG A 47 16.94 -1.57 -21.69
N GLU A 48 16.51 -2.70 -22.26
CA GLU A 48 17.43 -3.84 -22.48
C GLU A 48 18.39 -3.66 -23.66
N ASP A 49 18.07 -2.85 -24.67
CA ASP A 49 18.83 -2.87 -25.93
C ASP A 49 19.04 -1.49 -26.60
N ASN A 50 18.44 -0.42 -26.09
CA ASN A 50 18.43 0.90 -26.73
C ASN A 50 18.00 0.86 -28.21
N THR A 51 17.37 -0.22 -28.69
CA THR A 51 17.08 -0.39 -30.13
C THR A 51 15.87 0.43 -30.55
N LYS A 52 15.04 0.80 -29.58
CA LYS A 52 13.85 1.63 -29.77
C LYS A 52 13.91 2.84 -28.85
N SER A 53 14.04 3.99 -29.48
CA SER A 53 13.82 5.29 -28.87
C SER A 53 12.81 6.08 -29.69
N LEU A 54 11.94 6.80 -29.01
CA LEU A 54 11.02 7.74 -29.63
C LEU A 54 11.16 9.10 -28.93
N PRO A 55 11.58 10.16 -29.63
CA PRO A 55 11.56 11.49 -29.05
C PRO A 55 10.13 11.92 -28.75
N ILE A 56 9.95 12.63 -27.65
CA ILE A 56 8.69 13.28 -27.29
C ILE A 56 8.91 14.77 -27.12
N ASP A 57 7.97 15.56 -27.63
CA ASP A 57 7.95 17.02 -27.57
C ASP A 57 7.02 17.55 -26.45
N SER A 58 6.29 16.65 -25.80
CA SER A 58 5.41 16.96 -24.68
C SER A 58 5.39 15.82 -23.67
N PHE A 59 5.48 16.18 -22.38
CA PHE A 59 5.30 15.27 -21.26
C PHE A 59 3.84 15.14 -20.80
N GLU A 60 2.92 15.93 -21.36
CA GLU A 60 1.52 15.98 -20.95
C GLU A 60 0.83 14.60 -20.90
N PRO A 61 1.06 13.67 -21.86
CA PRO A 61 0.50 12.32 -21.79
C PRO A 61 0.93 11.52 -20.56
N TYR A 62 2.11 11.82 -20.00
CA TYR A 62 2.73 11.09 -18.89
C TYR A 62 2.61 11.84 -17.54
N GLN A 63 2.03 13.04 -17.54
CA GLN A 63 1.89 13.87 -16.34
C GLN A 63 1.15 13.15 -15.21
N HIS A 64 0.19 12.29 -15.53
CA HIS A 64 -0.56 11.50 -14.56
C HIS A 64 0.33 10.53 -13.76
N ILE A 65 1.42 10.03 -14.35
CA ILE A 65 2.40 9.17 -13.68
C ILE A 65 3.14 9.97 -12.62
N LEU A 66 3.66 11.14 -13.00
CA LEU A 66 4.36 12.03 -12.08
C LEU A 66 3.45 12.48 -10.94
N ASN A 67 2.21 12.86 -11.24
CA ASN A 67 1.24 13.28 -10.23
C ASN A 67 0.97 12.15 -9.23
N THR A 68 0.74 10.93 -9.73
CA THR A 68 0.53 9.75 -8.89
C THR A 68 1.74 9.48 -7.98
N PHE A 69 2.95 9.62 -8.53
CA PHE A 69 4.19 9.49 -7.78
C PHE A 69 4.28 10.52 -6.64
N LEU A 70 4.10 11.81 -6.98
CA LEU A 70 4.18 12.91 -6.03
C LEU A 70 3.12 12.82 -4.93
N GLU A 71 1.88 12.48 -5.28
CA GLU A 71 0.78 12.28 -4.32
C GLU A 71 1.10 11.17 -3.33
N LYS A 72 1.62 10.03 -3.83
CA LYS A 72 1.98 8.90 -2.98
C LYS A 72 3.21 9.19 -2.11
N LYS A 73 4.20 9.91 -2.64
CA LYS A 73 5.37 10.38 -1.89
C LYS A 73 4.95 11.29 -0.74
N GLU A 74 4.12 12.29 -1.02
CA GLU A 74 3.57 13.18 0.00
C GLU A 74 2.72 12.42 1.03
N TYR A 75 1.94 11.43 0.60
CA TYR A 75 1.21 10.55 1.51
C TYR A 75 2.16 9.77 2.44
N ILE A 76 3.21 9.15 1.91
CA ILE A 76 4.19 8.40 2.71
C ILE A 76 4.90 9.32 3.71
N LYS A 77 5.32 10.50 3.27
CA LYS A 77 5.94 11.51 4.13
C LYS A 77 5.03 11.91 5.28
N LYS A 78 3.77 12.26 5.00
CA LYS A 78 2.76 12.56 6.03
C LYS A 78 2.56 11.39 6.98
N GLN A 79 2.58 10.16 6.49
CA GLN A 79 2.49 8.97 7.34
C GLN A 79 3.74 8.79 8.21
N GLN A 80 4.93 9.14 7.74
CA GLN A 80 6.16 9.09 8.54
C GLN A 80 6.19 10.17 9.63
N GLU A 81 5.51 11.30 9.44
CA GLU A 81 5.38 12.35 10.46
C GLU A 81 4.47 11.93 11.63
N ILE A 82 3.55 10.98 11.42
CA ILE A 82 2.70 10.44 12.48
C ILE A 82 3.52 9.43 13.30
N PRO A 83 3.57 9.55 14.64
CA PRO A 83 4.23 8.57 15.48
C PRO A 83 3.79 7.14 15.15
N MET A 84 4.75 6.21 15.08
CA MET A 84 4.49 4.82 14.71
C MET A 84 3.43 4.18 15.62
N GLU A 85 3.45 4.54 16.90
CA GLU A 85 2.48 4.16 17.92
C GLU A 85 1.06 4.59 17.57
N ASP A 86 0.89 5.81 17.06
CA ASP A 86 -0.42 6.36 16.71
C ASP A 86 -0.96 5.69 15.45
N ARG A 87 -0.10 5.43 14.47
CA ARG A 87 -0.45 4.65 13.26
C ARG A 87 -0.87 3.23 13.62
N ALA A 88 -0.09 2.56 14.48
CA ALA A 88 -0.39 1.24 15.01
C ALA A 88 -1.75 1.22 15.72
N ARG A 89 -2.03 2.21 16.57
CA ARG A 89 -3.32 2.34 17.28
C ARG A 89 -4.47 2.57 16.32
N ALA A 90 -4.32 3.46 15.34
CA ALA A 90 -5.34 3.73 14.33
C ALA A 90 -5.69 2.45 13.55
N MET A 91 -4.67 1.75 13.06
CA MET A 91 -4.80 0.49 12.35
C MET A 91 -5.53 -0.59 13.18
N ARG A 92 -5.11 -0.79 14.44
CA ARG A 92 -5.80 -1.69 15.37
C ARG A 92 -7.26 -1.27 15.58
N ASN A 93 -7.53 0.03 15.72
CA ASN A 93 -8.89 0.52 15.94
C ASN A 93 -9.79 0.25 14.73
N ASP A 94 -9.26 0.32 13.51
CA ASP A 94 -10.03 0.03 12.30
C ASP A 94 -10.34 -1.45 12.16
N VAL A 95 -9.42 -2.35 12.52
CA VAL A 95 -9.72 -3.79 12.65
C VAL A 95 -10.77 -4.03 13.71
N ARG A 96 -10.68 -3.37 14.88
CA ARG A 96 -11.68 -3.50 15.94
C ARG A 96 -13.08 -3.06 15.52
N LYS A 97 -13.21 -1.96 14.78
CA LYS A 97 -14.51 -1.53 14.25
C LYS A 97 -15.14 -2.59 13.34
N GLN A 98 -14.33 -3.26 12.52
CA GLN A 98 -14.80 -4.36 11.66
C GLN A 98 -15.24 -5.58 12.45
N THR A 99 -14.57 -5.90 13.57
CA THR A 99 -14.97 -7.03 14.42
C THR A 99 -16.13 -6.70 15.35
N ASP A 100 -16.28 -5.44 15.78
CA ASP A 100 -17.30 -5.02 16.75
C ASP A 100 -18.73 -5.27 16.22
N ILE A 101 -18.95 -5.10 14.90
CA ILE A 101 -20.26 -5.40 14.28
C ILE A 101 -20.62 -6.88 14.33
N MET A 102 -19.63 -7.77 14.42
CA MET A 102 -19.83 -9.22 14.40
C MET A 102 -20.33 -9.77 15.75
N PHE A 103 -20.31 -8.96 16.81
CA PHE A 103 -20.95 -9.29 18.09
C PHE A 103 -22.46 -9.05 18.11
N ASN A 104 -23.03 -8.44 17.06
CA ASN A 104 -24.47 -8.32 16.97
C ASN A 104 -25.10 -9.73 16.94
N PRO A 105 -26.09 -10.03 17.81
CA PRO A 105 -26.76 -11.34 17.82
C PRO A 105 -27.37 -11.75 16.48
N GLY A 106 -27.69 -10.79 15.60
CA GLY A 106 -28.22 -11.04 14.26
C GLY A 106 -27.16 -11.02 13.15
N TYR A 107 -25.87 -10.92 13.48
CA TYR A 107 -24.81 -10.95 12.47
C TYR A 107 -24.68 -12.37 11.89
N THR A 108 -24.65 -12.44 10.56
CA THR A 108 -24.54 -13.69 9.81
C THR A 108 -23.35 -13.66 8.86
N ILE A 109 -22.82 -14.84 8.59
CA ILE A 109 -21.82 -15.09 7.55
C ILE A 109 -22.46 -16.11 6.61
N HIS A 110 -22.62 -15.74 5.34
CA HIS A 110 -23.33 -16.59 4.36
C HIS A 110 -24.73 -17.03 4.85
N ASP A 111 -25.49 -16.10 5.42
CA ASP A 111 -26.84 -16.32 5.98
C ASP A 111 -26.91 -17.27 7.19
N GLU A 112 -25.77 -17.67 7.75
CA GLU A 112 -25.68 -18.47 8.97
C GLU A 112 -25.20 -17.63 10.15
N LEU A 113 -25.80 -17.83 11.32
CA LEU A 113 -25.33 -17.21 12.56
C LEU A 113 -23.97 -17.78 12.95
N LEU A 114 -23.16 -16.96 13.63
CA LEU A 114 -21.90 -17.42 14.20
C LEU A 114 -22.16 -18.56 15.19
N THR A 115 -21.41 -19.65 15.01
CA THR A 115 -21.34 -20.73 15.99
C THR A 115 -20.72 -20.25 17.30
N GLU A 116 -21.00 -20.93 18.41
CA GLU A 116 -20.39 -20.59 19.71
C GLU A 116 -18.85 -20.62 19.65
N LYS A 117 -18.27 -21.57 18.91
CA LYS A 117 -16.83 -21.62 18.68
C LYS A 117 -16.30 -20.37 17.96
N GLN A 118 -17.02 -19.87 16.94
CA GLN A 118 -16.64 -18.64 16.25
C GLN A 118 -16.77 -17.42 17.16
N LYS A 119 -17.81 -17.35 17.99
CA LYS A 119 -17.97 -16.27 18.99
C LYS A 119 -16.81 -16.26 19.99
N ASP A 120 -16.42 -17.42 20.50
CA ASP A 120 -15.28 -17.55 21.40
C ASP A 120 -13.97 -17.12 20.72
N GLN A 121 -13.76 -17.52 19.47
CA GLN A 121 -12.58 -17.12 18.69
C GLN A 121 -12.57 -15.61 18.41
N LEU A 122 -13.70 -15.01 18.05
CA LEU A 122 -13.86 -13.58 17.85
C LEU A 122 -13.57 -12.80 19.14
N PHE A 123 -14.09 -13.28 20.27
CA PHE A 123 -13.85 -12.69 21.58
C PHE A 123 -12.36 -12.72 21.95
N ASN A 124 -11.71 -13.88 21.83
CA ASN A 124 -10.29 -14.02 22.12
C ASN A 124 -9.44 -13.13 21.21
N TYR A 125 -9.76 -13.08 19.92
CA TYR A 125 -9.08 -12.21 18.97
C TYR A 125 -9.19 -10.72 19.35
N CYS A 126 -10.38 -10.27 19.75
CA CYS A 126 -10.58 -8.89 20.20
C CYS A 126 -9.82 -8.57 21.50
N LEU A 127 -9.68 -9.55 22.41
CA LEU A 127 -8.83 -9.42 23.59
C LEU A 127 -7.35 -9.30 23.23
N ASP A 128 -6.88 -10.06 22.25
CA ASP A 128 -5.50 -10.01 21.79
C ASP A 128 -5.19 -8.65 21.14
N LEU A 129 -6.09 -8.15 20.29
CA LEU A 129 -6.02 -6.77 19.77
C LEU A 129 -5.96 -5.73 20.89
N ALA A 130 -6.76 -5.89 21.95
CA ALA A 130 -6.76 -4.97 23.09
C ALA A 130 -5.45 -4.99 23.89
N LYS A 131 -4.83 -6.17 24.03
CA LYS A 131 -3.55 -6.37 24.72
C LYS A 131 -2.35 -5.96 23.87
N TRP A 132 -2.47 -5.96 22.55
CA TRP A 132 -1.37 -5.76 21.61
C TRP A 132 -0.50 -4.52 21.92
N PRO A 133 -1.04 -3.33 22.23
CA PRO A 133 -0.20 -2.17 22.58
C PRO A 133 0.53 -2.24 23.94
N LYS A 134 0.34 -3.31 24.70
CA LYS A 134 1.02 -3.57 25.97
C LYS A 134 2.08 -4.66 25.85
N GLN A 135 2.23 -5.26 24.67
CA GLN A 135 3.23 -6.28 24.42
C GLN A 135 4.62 -5.65 24.35
N PRO A 136 5.68 -6.39 24.74
CA PRO A 136 7.05 -5.97 24.51
C PRO A 136 7.32 -5.70 23.03
N ASN A 137 8.18 -4.72 22.73
CA ASN A 137 8.57 -4.31 21.38
C ASN A 137 7.40 -3.77 20.51
N TRP A 138 6.28 -3.40 21.14
CA TRP A 138 5.25 -2.62 20.45
C TRP A 138 5.78 -1.19 20.16
N PRO A 139 5.53 -0.61 18.97
CA PRO A 139 4.66 -1.06 17.90
C PRO A 139 5.32 -1.91 16.79
N GLU A 140 6.57 -2.35 16.94
CA GLU A 140 7.34 -3.05 15.90
C GLU A 140 6.98 -4.54 15.73
N ILE A 141 6.07 -5.06 16.54
CA ILE A 141 5.58 -6.44 16.43
C ILE A 141 4.40 -6.57 15.45
N PRO A 142 4.22 -7.73 14.81
CA PRO A 142 3.07 -7.98 13.96
C PRO A 142 1.74 -7.83 14.69
N LEU A 143 0.69 -7.48 13.95
CA LEU A 143 -0.68 -7.50 14.46
C LEU A 143 -1.09 -8.94 14.84
N PRO A 144 -1.92 -9.15 15.88
CA PRO A 144 -2.44 -10.47 16.20
C PRO A 144 -3.07 -11.16 14.99
N THR A 145 -2.77 -12.45 14.82
CA THR A 145 -3.30 -13.25 13.72
C THR A 145 -4.78 -13.54 13.92
N ALA A 146 -5.60 -13.19 12.93
CA ALA A 146 -7.02 -13.49 12.95
C ALA A 146 -7.27 -15.00 12.75
N PRO A 147 -8.35 -15.56 13.33
CA PRO A 147 -8.81 -16.91 13.00
C PRO A 147 -9.04 -17.08 11.49
N GLU A 148 -8.80 -18.28 10.96
CA GLU A 148 -8.87 -18.57 9.51
C GLU A 148 -10.21 -18.17 8.87
N TRP A 149 -11.32 -18.35 9.57
CA TRP A 149 -12.65 -17.97 9.07
C TRP A 149 -12.88 -16.45 9.09
N LEU A 150 -12.19 -15.73 9.99
CA LEU A 150 -12.35 -14.29 10.20
C LEU A 150 -11.42 -13.49 9.28
N ALA A 151 -10.19 -13.96 9.07
CA ALA A 151 -9.19 -13.31 8.22
C ALA A 151 -9.73 -12.85 6.84
N PRO A 152 -10.44 -13.67 6.05
CA PRO A 152 -10.96 -13.24 4.74
C PRO A 152 -12.10 -12.22 4.83
N LEU A 153 -12.68 -11.99 6.02
CA LEU A 153 -13.76 -11.02 6.24
C LEU A 153 -13.23 -9.66 6.70
N LEU A 154 -11.93 -9.55 6.97
CA LEU A 154 -11.29 -8.34 7.47
C LEU A 154 -10.42 -7.71 6.39
N ASN A 155 -10.53 -6.39 6.26
CA ASN A 155 -9.55 -5.58 5.56
C ASN A 155 -8.35 -5.37 6.49
N MET A 156 -7.44 -6.35 6.50
CA MET A 156 -6.24 -6.37 7.35
C MET A 156 -5.08 -5.68 6.63
N PRO A 157 -4.66 -4.48 7.05
CA PRO A 157 -3.41 -3.91 6.56
C PRO A 157 -2.23 -4.71 7.11
N GLU A 158 -1.15 -4.80 6.34
CA GLU A 158 0.11 -5.35 6.83
C GLU A 158 0.71 -4.44 7.89
N TRP A 159 1.17 -5.05 9.00
CA TRP A 159 1.83 -4.35 10.08
C TRP A 159 2.96 -5.22 10.69
N PRO A 160 4.15 -4.66 11.00
CA PRO A 160 4.57 -3.28 10.71
C PRO A 160 4.56 -3.00 9.19
N PRO A 161 4.41 -1.73 8.77
CA PRO A 161 4.49 -1.42 7.35
C PRO A 161 5.83 -1.93 6.84
N ILE A 162 5.84 -2.67 5.72
CA ILE A 162 7.09 -3.01 5.04
C ILE A 162 7.83 -1.68 4.87
N ASN A 163 9.07 -1.63 5.37
CA ASN A 163 9.96 -0.49 5.24
C ASN A 163 10.19 -0.21 3.74
N ASN A 164 9.25 0.48 3.10
CA ASN A 164 9.50 1.30 1.94
C ASN A 164 10.16 2.59 2.48
N GLU A 165 11.25 2.41 3.21
CA GLU A 165 12.10 3.50 3.64
C GLU A 165 12.63 4.15 2.37
N LEU A 166 12.31 5.44 2.21
CA LEU A 166 13.00 6.30 1.26
C LEU A 166 14.45 6.36 1.76
N ASN A 167 15.36 5.62 1.14
CA ASN A 167 16.79 5.86 1.29
C ASN A 167 17.19 7.08 0.45
#